data_AF-X1QA02-F1
#
_entry.id   AF-X1QA02-F1
#
_cell.length_a   1.000
_cell.length_b   1.000
_cell.length_c   1.000
_cell.angle_alpha   90.00
_cell.angle_beta   90.00
_cell.angle_gamma   90.00
#
_symmetry.space_group_name_H-M   'P 1'
#
loop_
_entity.id
_entity.type
_entity.pdbx_description
1 polymer ?
#
loop_
_entity_poly.entity_id
_entity_poly.type
_entity_poly.pdbx_seq_one_letter_code
_entity_poly.pdbx_strand_id
1 'polypeptide(L)' 'EVIAYEELGAEAIRRLDVEDFPVTVVNDIYGGDLYQEGKAKYKIE' A
#
# COMPACT_ATOMS: atom_id res chain seq x y z
N GLU A 1 15.52 0.38 11.82
CA GLU A 1 16.78 1.11 11.53
C GLU A 1 16.52 2.16 10.45
N VAL A 2 17.05 3.38 10.57
CA VAL A 2 16.99 4.37 9.47
C VAL A 2 18.09 4.02 8.47
N ILE A 3 17.72 3.83 7.21
CA ILE A 3 18.67 3.42 6.15
C ILE A 3 19.00 4.54 5.16
N ALA A 4 18.20 5.62 5.14
CA ALA A 4 18.46 6.82 4.36
C ALA A 4 17.63 8.02 4.87
N TYR A 5 18.09 9.24 4.57
CA TYR A 5 17.39 10.51 4.79
C TYR A 5 16.99 10.77 6.25
N GLU A 6 17.94 10.68 7.18
CA GLU A 6 17.70 10.85 8.62
C GLU A 6 17.10 12.23 8.96
N GLU A 7 17.46 13.26 8.22
CA GLU A 7 16.96 14.63 8.36
C GLU A 7 15.44 14.75 8.13
N LEU A 8 14.82 13.80 7.43
CA LEU A 8 13.37 13.76 7.19
C LEU A 8 12.59 13.23 8.41
N GLY A 9 13.27 12.77 9.46
CA GLY A 9 12.67 12.36 10.72
C GLY A 9 11.66 11.21 10.55
N ALA A 10 10.37 11.50 10.68
CA ALA A 10 9.30 10.50 10.57
C ALA A 10 9.16 9.93 9.15
N GLU A 11 9.54 10.70 8.12
CA GLU A 11 9.45 10.33 6.70
C GLU A 11 10.70 9.61 6.17
N ALA A 12 11.75 9.46 7.00
CA ALA A 12 12.98 8.76 6.64
C ALA A 12 12.73 7.29 6.25
N ILE A 13 13.53 6.75 5.33
CA ILE A 13 13.39 5.34 4.91
C ILE A 13 13.88 4.45 6.05
N ARG A 14 13.05 3.47 6.42
CA ARG A 14 13.31 2.56 7.54
C ARG A 14 13.31 1.11 7.08
N ARG A 15 14.30 0.34 7.53
CA ARG A 15 14.23 -1.13 7.53
C ARG A 15 13.38 -1.56 8.72
N LEU A 16 12.29 -2.28 8.41
CA LEU A 16 11.34 -2.85 9.36
C LEU A 16 11.29 -4.36 9.14
N ASP A 17 11.33 -5.11 10.24
CA ASP A 17 10.99 -6.52 10.25
C ASP A 17 9.56 -6.65 10.76
N VAL A 18 8.73 -7.45 10.08
CA VAL A 18 7.32 -7.61 10.40
C VAL A 18 6.98 -9.10 10.55
N GLU A 19 6.03 -9.40 11.43
CA GLU A 19 5.52 -10.75 11.69
C GLU A 19 4.00 -10.70 11.58
N ASP A 20 3.42 -11.62 10.79
CA ASP A 20 1.97 -11.75 10.56
C ASP A 20 1.24 -10.43 10.26
N PHE A 21 1.86 -9.53 9.48
CA PHE A 21 1.29 -8.22 9.17
C PHE A 21 0.15 -8.35 8.16
N PRO A 22 -1.12 -8.13 8.56
CA PRO A 22 -2.25 -8.35 7.67
C PRO A 22 -2.31 -7.25 6.61
N VAL A 23 -2.48 -7.66 5.35
CA VAL A 23 -2.66 -6.76 4.19
C VAL A 23 -3.69 -7.32 3.23
N THR A 24 -4.25 -6.44 2.40
CA THR A 24 -5.17 -6.79 1.30
C THR A 24 -4.50 -6.46 -0.02
N VAL A 25 -4.58 -7.38 -1.00
CA VAL A 25 -4.16 -7.11 -2.37
C VAL A 25 -5.16 -6.14 -3.00
N VAL A 26 -4.73 -4.91 -3.24
CA VAL A 26 -5.56 -3.87 -3.88
C VAL A 26 -5.28 -3.80 -5.38
N ASN A 27 -4.01 -3.81 -5.76
CA ASN A 27 -3.57 -3.82 -7.15
C ASN A 27 -2.73 -5.08 -7.40
N ASP A 28 -3.08 -5.83 -8.45
CA ASP A 28 -2.33 -7.01 -8.85
C ASP A 28 -1.42 -6.74 -10.07
N ILE A 29 -0.62 -7.75 -10.44
CA ILE A 29 0.32 -7.66 -11.57
C ILE A 29 -0.34 -7.86 -12.95
N TYR A 30 -1.63 -8.17 -12.99
CA TYR A 30 -2.42 -8.39 -14.21
C TYR A 30 -3.24 -7.15 -14.60
N GLY A 31 -3.18 -6.09 -13.80
CA GLY A 31 -3.93 -4.84 -14.02
C GLY A 31 -5.24 -4.76 -13.24
N GLY A 32 -5.50 -5.67 -12.30
CA GLY A 32 -6.63 -5.59 -11.38
C GLY A 32 -6.49 -4.41 -10.40
N ASP A 33 -7.61 -3.76 -10.10
CA ASP A 33 -7.71 -2.66 -9.13
C ASP A 33 -9.03 -2.77 -8.36
N LEU A 34 -8.92 -3.18 -7.09
CA LEU A 34 -10.06 -3.40 -6.20
C LEU A 34 -10.88 -2.13 -5.97
N TYR A 35 -10.28 -0.94 -6.03
CA TYR A 35 -11.02 0.31 -5.89
C TYR A 35 -11.85 0.64 -7.13
N GLN A 36 -11.33 0.34 -8.33
CA GLN A 36 -12.10 0.53 -9.57
C GLN A 36 -13.27 -0.44 -9.62
N GLU A 37 -13.02 -1.72 -9.36
CA GLU A 37 -14.05 -2.76 -9.30
C GLU A 37 -15.14 -2.43 -8.27
N GLY A 38 -14.71 -2.04 -7.06
CA GLY A 38 -15.60 -1.66 -5.98
C GLY A 38 -16.49 -0.48 -6.35
N LYS A 39 -15.94 0.57 -6.98
CA LYS A 39 -16.73 1.73 -7.45
C LYS A 39 -17.68 1.35 -8.57
N ALA A 40 -17.21 0.59 -9.56
CA ALA A 40 -18.01 0.19 -10.72
C ALA A 40 -19.27 -0.59 -10.31
N LYS A 41 -19.17 -1.44 -9.28
CA LYS A 41 -20.28 -2.26 -8.77
C LYS A 41 -21.51 -1.45 -8.32
N TYR A 42 -21.32 -0.22 -7.84
CA TYR A 42 -22.40 0.61 -7.29
C TYR A 42 -22.64 1.90 -8.09
N LYS A 43 -21.99 2.05 -9.24
CA LYS A 43 -22.20 3.17 -10.14
C LYS A 43 -23.61 3.05 -10.74
N ILE A 44 -24.47 4.03 -10.47
CA ILE A 44 -25.76 4.20 -11.15
C ILE A 44 -25.51 5.22 -12.27
N GLU A 45 -25.83 4.83 -13.51
CA GLU A 45 -25.80 5.73 -14.68
C GLU A 45 -27.15 6.44 -14.88
#